data_AF-A0A091AYB9-F1
#
_entry.id   AF-A0A091AYB9-F1
#
_cell.length_a   1.000
_cell.length_b   1.000
_cell.length_c   1.000
_cell.angle_alpha   90.00
_cell.angle_beta   90.00
_cell.angle_gamma   90.00
#
_symmetry.space_group_name_H-M   'P 1'
#
loop_
_entity.id
_entity.type
_entity.pdbx_description
1 polymer ?
#
loop_
_entity_poly.entity_id
_entity_poly.type
_entity_poly.pdbx_seq_one_letter_code
_entity_poly.pdbx_strand_id
1 'polypeptide(L)'
;MLYLALGAVAGVLAGLLGIGGGLVLVAALVWLLPTQGVPADQAVHVALATALASIVLTGLSSARAHHRRGSVLWPTVAWLVPGLMLGGWLGSGLATSLEGGWLRAFIAVYCYLAAAQMALDWPRSRLERADPPRGP
;
A
#
# COMPACT_ATOMS: atom_id res chain seq x y z
N MET A 1 -2.28 13.15 21.48
CA MET A 1 -3.26 14.02 20.79
C MET A 1 -2.70 14.58 19.49
N LEU A 2 -1.54 15.25 19.48
CA LEU A 2 -0.91 15.76 18.25
C LEU A 2 -0.67 14.66 17.18
N TYR A 3 -0.22 13.47 17.60
CA TYR A 3 0.03 12.33 16.71
C TYR A 3 -1.22 11.74 16.05
N LEU A 4 -2.36 11.77 16.74
CA LEU A 4 -3.64 11.32 16.17
C LEU A 4 -4.14 12.30 15.12
N ALA A 5 -3.99 13.61 15.37
CA ALA A 5 -4.33 14.63 14.39
C ALA A 5 -3.42 14.54 13.15
N LEU A 6 -2.11 14.32 13.34
CA LEU A 6 -1.16 14.15 12.24
C LEU A 6 -1.47 12.89 11.41
N GLY A 7 -1.75 11.76 12.10
CA GLY A 7 -2.14 10.50 11.46
C GLY A 7 -3.49 10.59 10.74
N ALA A 8 -4.45 11.33 11.29
CA ALA A 8 -5.75 11.57 10.65
C ALA A 8 -5.61 12.43 9.38
N VAL A 9 -4.84 13.52 9.45
CA VAL A 9 -4.58 14.38 8.29
C VAL A 9 -3.80 13.62 7.22
N ALA A 10 -2.75 12.89 7.61
CA ALA A 10 -1.98 12.06 6.69
C ALA A 10 -2.83 10.94 6.05
N GLY A 11 -3.70 10.28 6.83
CA GLY A 11 -4.61 9.24 6.35
C GLY A 11 -5.69 9.76 5.40
N VAL A 12 -6.23 10.96 5.65
CA VAL A 12 -7.17 11.62 4.75
C VAL A 12 -6.48 12.01 3.43
N LEU A 13 -5.29 12.62 3.52
CA LEU A 13 -4.50 12.98 2.34
C LEU A 13 -4.17 11.74 1.50
N ALA A 14 -3.75 10.67 2.16
CA ALA A 14 -3.50 9.37 1.55
C ALA A 14 -4.72 8.74 0.86
N GLY A 15 -5.90 8.82 1.50
CA GLY A 15 -7.15 8.33 0.93
C GLY A 15 -7.57 9.11 -0.31
N LEU A 16 -7.38 10.43 -0.30
CA LEU A 16 -7.62 11.31 -1.45
C LEU A 16 -6.68 11.04 -2.63
N LEU A 17 -5.50 10.50 -2.33
CA LEU A 17 -4.41 10.32 -3.26
C LEU A 17 -4.48 9.00 -4.04
N GLY A 18 -5.41 8.11 -3.67
CA GLY A 18 -5.89 7.02 -4.54
C GLY A 18 -4.92 5.84 -4.74
N ILE A 19 -3.81 5.77 -4.01
CA ILE A 19 -2.75 4.75 -4.17
C ILE A 19 -3.19 3.33 -3.76
N GLY A 20 -4.35 3.20 -3.11
CA GLY A 20 -4.70 2.00 -2.36
C GLY A 20 -4.00 2.06 -1.01
N GLY A 21 -4.77 2.25 0.07
CA GLY A 21 -4.28 2.68 1.39
C GLY A 21 -3.28 1.76 2.11
N GLY A 22 -2.82 0.67 1.48
CA GLY A 22 -1.86 -0.27 2.07
C GLY A 22 -0.52 0.36 2.41
N LEU A 23 0.09 1.16 1.52
CA LEU A 23 1.35 1.86 1.81
C LEU A 23 1.22 2.84 2.99
N VAL A 24 0.06 3.49 3.07
CA VAL A 24 -0.27 4.46 4.10
C VAL A 24 -0.48 3.76 5.43
N LEU A 25 -1.12 2.59 5.39
CA LEU A 25 -1.30 1.73 6.55
C LEU A 25 0.06 1.24 7.09
N VAL A 26 0.99 0.83 6.21
CA VAL A 26 2.36 0.46 6.62
C VAL A 26 3.07 1.64 7.30
N ALA A 27 3.06 2.81 6.68
CA ALA A 27 3.72 4.00 7.22
C ALA A 27 3.15 4.38 8.60
N ALA A 28 1.83 4.32 8.76
CA ALA A 28 1.15 4.57 10.03
C ALA A 28 1.53 3.53 11.09
N LEU A 29 1.50 2.23 10.77
CA LEU A 29 1.86 1.17 11.72
C LEU A 29 3.34 1.20 12.12
N VAL A 30 4.26 1.45 11.18
CA VAL A 30 5.71 1.57 11.47
C VAL A 30 5.99 2.73 12.42
N TRP A 31 5.21 3.81 12.34
CA TRP A 31 5.31 4.93 13.26
C TRP A 31 4.64 4.64 14.62
N LEU A 32 3.56 3.86 14.63
CA LEU A 32 2.76 3.60 15.83
C LEU A 32 3.35 2.51 16.74
N LEU A 33 3.88 1.41 16.18
CA LEU A 33 4.37 0.27 16.97
C LEU A 33 5.57 0.56 17.89
N PRO A 34 6.57 1.39 17.52
CA PRO A 34 7.67 1.77 18.41
C PRO A 34 7.17 2.51 19.67
N THR A 35 6.05 3.23 19.57
CA THR A 35 5.44 3.95 20.70
C THR A 35 4.68 3.04 21.67
N GLN A 36 4.46 1.78 21.29
CA GLN A 36 3.81 0.74 22.11
C GLN A 36 4.83 -0.13 22.88
N GLY A 37 6.13 0.21 22.83
CA GLY A 37 7.20 -0.54 23.52
C GLY A 37 7.71 -1.77 22.77
N VAL A 38 7.34 -1.94 21.50
CA VAL A 38 7.83 -3.03 20.64
C VAL A 38 9.21 -2.64 20.07
N PRO A 39 10.23 -3.51 20.16
CA PRO A 39 11.53 -3.26 19.53
C PRO A 39 11.36 -3.02 18.03
N ALA A 40 12.02 -1.96 17.53
CA ALA A 40 11.81 -1.44 16.18
C ALA A 40 12.05 -2.49 15.08
N ASP A 41 12.90 -3.48 15.31
CA ASP A 41 13.16 -4.59 14.39
C ASP A 41 11.91 -5.44 14.11
N GLN A 42 11.07 -5.69 15.12
CA GLN A 42 9.85 -6.50 14.94
C GLN A 42 8.65 -5.65 14.52
N ALA A 43 8.64 -4.37 14.91
CA ALA A 43 7.56 -3.45 14.58
C ALA A 43 7.34 -3.34 13.06
N VAL A 44 8.42 -3.29 12.29
CA VAL A 44 8.35 -3.15 10.83
C VAL A 44 7.78 -4.42 10.19
N HIS A 45 8.18 -5.60 10.67
CA HIS A 45 7.71 -6.87 10.14
C HIS A 45 6.21 -7.08 10.38
N VAL A 46 5.73 -6.77 11.59
CA VAL A 46 4.30 -6.88 11.96
C VAL A 46 3.46 -5.84 11.20
N ALA A 47 3.97 -4.62 11.03
CA ALA A 47 3.31 -3.58 10.26
C ALA A 47 3.11 -4.01 8.80
N LEU A 48 4.15 -4.57 8.18
CA LEU A 48 4.11 -5.03 6.80
C LEU A 48 3.15 -6.21 6.63
N ALA A 49 3.21 -7.20 7.53
CA ALA A 49 2.29 -8.35 7.51
C ALA A 49 0.83 -7.92 7.63
N THR A 50 0.54 -7.01 8.56
CA THR A 50 -0.82 -6.48 8.79
C THR A 50 -1.33 -5.72 7.56
N ALA A 51 -0.48 -4.89 6.94
CA ALA A 51 -0.88 -4.15 5.76
C ALA A 51 -1.08 -5.04 4.54
N LEU A 52 -0.24 -6.05 4.34
CA LEU A 52 -0.43 -7.04 3.27
C LEU A 52 -1.74 -7.80 3.46
N ALA A 53 -2.04 -8.23 4.69
CA ALA A 53 -3.32 -8.86 5.01
C ALA A 53 -4.50 -7.94 4.68
N SER A 54 -4.41 -6.65 5.05
CA SER A 54 -5.43 -5.66 4.73
C SER A 54 -5.58 -5.47 3.21
N ILE A 55 -4.48 -5.34 2.48
CA ILE A 55 -4.46 -5.21 1.01
C ILE A 55 -5.16 -6.39 0.36
N VAL A 56 -4.85 -7.63 0.77
CA VAL A 56 -5.52 -8.84 0.25
C VAL A 56 -7.03 -8.78 0.48
N LEU A 57 -7.45 -8.34 1.67
CA LEU A 57 -8.87 -8.22 2.03
C LEU A 57 -9.59 -7.15 1.19
N THR A 58 -8.99 -5.96 1.04
CA THR A 58 -9.52 -4.90 0.17
C THR A 58 -9.47 -5.27 -1.31
N GLY A 59 -8.46 -6.00 -1.75
CA GLY A 59 -8.31 -6.50 -3.12
C GLY A 59 -9.38 -7.53 -3.43
N LEU A 60 -9.65 -8.45 -2.51
CA LEU A 60 -10.73 -9.42 -2.64
C LEU A 60 -12.10 -8.74 -2.69
N SER A 61 -12.32 -7.73 -1.84
CA SER A 61 -13.53 -6.89 -1.86
C SER A 61 -13.69 -6.16 -3.21
N SER A 62 -12.62 -5.56 -3.72
CA SER A 62 -12.60 -4.85 -5.00
C SER A 62 -12.82 -5.78 -6.19
N ALA A 63 -12.19 -6.96 -6.18
CA ALA A 63 -12.39 -8.02 -7.17
C ALA A 63 -13.84 -8.51 -7.16
N ARG A 64 -14.44 -8.69 -5.98
CA ARG A 64 -15.86 -9.08 -5.84
C ARG A 64 -16.81 -7.99 -6.34
N ALA A 65 -16.48 -6.72 -6.10
CA ALA A 65 -17.23 -5.58 -6.63
C ALA A 65 -17.14 -5.50 -8.17
N HIS A 66 -15.97 -5.77 -8.76
CA HIS A 66 -15.79 -5.88 -10.21
C HIS A 66 -16.48 -7.12 -10.78
N HIS A 67 -16.51 -8.23 -10.04
CA HIS A 67 -17.21 -9.45 -10.44
C HIS A 67 -18.71 -9.19 -10.59
N ARG A 68 -19.30 -8.45 -9.64
CA ARG A 68 -20.70 -7.98 -9.74
C ARG A 68 -20.99 -7.07 -10.93
N ARG A 69 -19.96 -6.43 -11.51
CA ARG A 69 -20.08 -5.55 -12.69
C ARG A 69 -19.77 -6.28 -14.01
N GLY A 70 -19.51 -7.60 -13.98
CA GLY A 70 -19.28 -8.41 -15.18
C GLY A 70 -17.92 -8.23 -15.87
N SER A 71 -17.02 -7.43 -15.31
CA SER A 71 -15.75 -7.04 -15.96
C SER A 71 -14.52 -7.81 -15.47
N VAL A 72 -14.72 -8.99 -14.86
CA VAL A 72 -13.59 -9.81 -14.35
C VAL A 72 -13.14 -10.79 -15.43
N LEU A 73 -11.95 -10.53 -15.97
CA LEU A 73 -11.22 -11.46 -16.81
C LEU A 73 -10.64 -12.57 -15.93
N TRP A 74 -11.43 -13.61 -15.70
CA TRP A 74 -11.02 -14.83 -14.98
C TRP A 74 -9.71 -15.45 -15.49
N PRO A 75 -9.38 -15.44 -16.81
CA PRO A 75 -8.09 -15.91 -17.29
C PRO A 75 -6.91 -15.10 -16.74
N THR A 76 -7.07 -13.77 -16.60
CA THR A 76 -6.04 -12.88 -16.04
C THR A 76 -5.84 -13.15 -14.56
N VAL A 77 -6.92 -13.34 -13.80
CA VAL A 77 -6.84 -13.70 -12.38
C VAL A 77 -6.14 -15.05 -12.19
N ALA A 78 -6.47 -16.04 -13.01
CA ALA A 78 -5.86 -17.36 -12.97
C ALA A 78 -4.34 -17.33 -13.23
N TRP A 79 -3.87 -16.39 -14.07
CA TRP A 79 -2.44 -16.16 -14.30
C TRP A 79 -1.78 -15.31 -13.21
N LEU A 80 -2.53 -14.41 -12.58
CA LEU A 80 -2.03 -13.54 -11.51
C LEU A 80 -1.81 -14.30 -10.20
N VAL A 81 -2.70 -15.24 -9.86
CA VAL A 81 -2.65 -16.05 -8.63
C VAL A 81 -1.30 -16.78 -8.45
N PRO A 82 -0.78 -17.55 -9.42
CA PRO A 82 0.51 -18.22 -9.27
C PRO A 82 1.67 -17.22 -9.15
N GLY A 83 1.59 -16.08 -9.83
CA GLY A 83 2.55 -14.98 -9.66
C GLY A 83 2.53 -14.40 -8.24
N LEU A 84 1.35 -14.20 -7.65
CA LEU A 84 1.20 -13.75 -6.26
C LEU A 84 1.73 -14.78 -5.27
N MET A 85 1.47 -16.07 -5.49
CA MET A 85 1.98 -17.14 -4.61
C MET A 85 3.50 -17.23 -4.65
N LEU A 86 4.09 -17.25 -5.86
CA LEU A 86 5.55 -17.26 -6.02
C LEU A 86 6.19 -15.99 -5.46
N GLY A 87 5.63 -14.82 -5.77
CA GLY A 87 6.14 -13.54 -5.27
C GLY A 87 6.01 -13.40 -3.76
N GLY A 88 4.91 -13.86 -3.17
CA GLY A 88 4.70 -13.87 -1.72
C GLY A 88 5.65 -14.84 -1.01
N TRP A 89 5.90 -16.02 -1.58
CA TRP A 89 6.83 -16.99 -1.03
C TRP A 89 8.28 -16.49 -1.08
N LEU A 90 8.73 -16.00 -2.25
CA LEU A 90 10.05 -15.39 -2.42
C LEU A 90 10.23 -14.13 -1.56
N GLY A 91 9.21 -13.27 -1.53
CA GLY A 91 9.20 -12.03 -0.76
C GLY A 91 9.22 -12.27 0.75
N SER A 92 8.44 -13.24 1.24
CA SER A 92 8.48 -13.66 2.65
C SER A 92 9.85 -14.21 3.02
N GLY A 93 10.46 -15.03 2.16
CA GLY A 93 11.82 -15.55 2.39
C GLY A 93 12.84 -14.42 2.53
N LEU A 94 12.86 -13.49 1.56
CA LEU A 94 13.73 -12.30 1.61
C LEU A 94 13.46 -11.42 2.84
N ALA A 95 12.19 -11.19 3.19
CA ALA A 95 11.81 -10.36 4.33
C ALA A 95 12.28 -10.95 5.66
N THR A 96 12.26 -12.29 5.80
CA THR A 96 12.74 -12.97 7.01
C THR A 96 14.27 -13.05 7.11
N SER A 97 14.99 -12.95 6.00
CA SER A 97 16.47 -12.97 5.98
C SER A 97 17.12 -11.60 6.20
N LEU A 98 16.35 -10.52 6.13
CA LEU A 98 16.84 -9.15 6.36
C LEU A 98 16.74 -8.78 7.85
N GLU A 99 17.86 -8.38 8.46
CA GLU A 99 17.86 -7.74 9.78
C GLU A 99 16.93 -6.51 9.77
N GLY A 100 16.18 -6.28 10.85
CA GLY A 100 15.11 -5.28 10.90
C GLY A 100 15.60 -3.84 10.67
N GLY A 101 16.90 -3.57 10.90
CA GLY A 101 17.56 -2.33 10.48
C GLY A 101 17.51 -2.08 8.97
N TRP A 102 17.82 -3.09 8.15
CA TRP A 102 17.77 -2.99 6.68
C TRP A 102 16.34 -2.90 6.16
N LEU A 103 15.43 -3.68 6.74
CA LEU A 103 14.00 -3.64 6.37
C LEU A 103 13.41 -2.24 6.61
N ARG A 104 13.78 -1.61 7.74
CA ARG A 104 13.37 -0.25 8.07
C ARG A 104 13.92 0.78 7.09
N ALA A 105 15.20 0.65 6.71
CA ALA A 105 15.82 1.54 5.71
C ALA A 105 15.13 1.41 4.34
N PHE A 106 14.81 0.19 3.92
CA PHE A 106 14.09 -0.07 2.66
C PHE A 106 12.71 0.59 2.65
N ILE A 107 11.93 0.43 3.73
CA ILE A 107 10.62 1.08 3.84
C ILE A 107 10.73 2.61 3.89
N ALA A 108 11.73 3.15 4.59
CA ALA A 108 11.96 4.59 4.63
C ALA A 108 12.28 5.13 3.22
N VAL A 109 13.17 4.47 2.47
CA VAL A 109 13.48 4.81 1.08
C VAL A 109 12.24 4.69 0.21
N TYR A 110 11.49 3.60 0.31
CA TYR A 110 10.26 3.41 -0.45
C TYR A 110 9.22 4.50 -0.17
N CYS A 111 9.05 4.91 1.09
CA CYS A 111 8.18 6.03 1.46
C CYS A 111 8.65 7.35 0.85
N TYR A 112 9.96 7.62 0.86
CA TYR A 112 10.53 8.80 0.22
C TYR A 112 10.33 8.80 -1.30
N LEU A 113 10.56 7.65 -1.96
CA LEU A 113 10.32 7.48 -3.38
C LEU A 113 8.85 7.66 -3.74
N ALA A 114 7.95 7.07 -2.95
CA ALA A 114 6.52 7.26 -3.11
C ALA A 114 6.18 8.75 -2.96
N ALA A 115 6.64 9.41 -1.90
CA ALA A 115 6.42 10.85 -1.70
C ALA A 115 6.93 11.70 -2.89
N ALA A 116 8.12 11.37 -3.42
CA ALA A 116 8.67 12.03 -4.59
C ALA A 116 7.83 11.77 -5.85
N GLN A 117 7.40 10.52 -6.08
CA GLN A 117 6.51 10.17 -7.18
C GLN A 117 5.21 10.97 -7.09
N MET A 118 4.63 11.14 -5.89
CA MET A 118 3.40 11.91 -5.71
C MET A 118 3.60 13.38 -6.07
N ALA A 119 4.73 13.96 -5.65
CA ALA A 119 5.07 15.34 -5.98
C ALA A 119 5.27 15.53 -7.50
N LEU A 120 5.77 14.51 -8.20
CA LEU A 120 6.02 14.52 -9.64
C LEU A 120 4.80 14.13 -10.51
N ASP A 121 3.91 13.25 -10.04
CA ASP A 121 2.70 12.81 -10.76
C ASP A 121 1.46 13.69 -10.48
N TRP A 122 1.51 14.52 -9.42
CA TRP A 122 0.54 15.57 -9.12
C TRP A 122 0.16 16.48 -10.31
N PRO A 123 1.06 16.88 -11.22
CA PRO A 123 0.72 17.70 -12.38
C PRO A 123 -0.09 16.93 -13.44
N ARG A 124 0.12 15.61 -13.60
CA ARG A 124 -0.47 14.81 -14.70
C ARG A 124 -1.93 14.44 -14.45
N SER A 125 -2.27 14.02 -13.23
CA SER A 125 -3.65 13.61 -12.89
C SER A 125 -4.68 14.75 -12.82
N ARG A 126 -4.22 16.01 -12.82
CA ARG A 126 -5.10 17.20 -12.96
C ARG A 126 -5.38 17.56 -14.42
N LEU A 127 -4.47 17.25 -15.33
CA LEU A 127 -4.63 17.54 -16.76
C LEU A 127 -5.58 16.54 -17.44
N GLU A 128 -5.54 15.25 -17.08
CA GLU A 128 -6.44 14.22 -17.61
C GLU A 128 -7.92 14.40 -17.20
N ARG A 129 -8.18 15.07 -16.06
CA ARG A 129 -9.54 15.41 -15.61
C ARG A 129 -10.09 16.68 -16.25
N ALA A 130 -9.25 17.44 -16.95
CA ALA A 130 -9.66 18.66 -17.64
C ALA A 130 -10.17 18.40 -19.07
N ASP A 131 -10.03 17.18 -19.60
CA ASP A 131 -10.64 16.82 -20.88
C ASP A 131 -12.14 16.54 -20.67
N PRO A 132 -13.04 17.36 -21.26
CA PRO A 132 -14.47 17.07 -21.21
C PRO A 132 -14.76 15.75 -21.94
N PRO A 133 -15.81 15.01 -21.54
CA PRO A 133 -16.14 13.73 -22.14
C PRO A 133 -16.38 13.92 -23.64
N ARG A 134 -15.51 13.31 -24.46
CA ARG A 134 -15.83 13.07 -25.87
C ARG A 134 -16.89 11.98 -25.89
N GLY A 135 -18.14 12.41 -25.81
CA GLY A 135 -19.28 11.56 -26.14
C GLY A 135 -19.23 11.16 -27.63
N PRO A 136 -19.95 10.11 -28.02
CA PRO A 136 -20.57 10.07 -29.33
C PRO A 136 -21.76 11.04 -29.40
#